data_AF-A0A9X1KAS3-F1
#
_entry.id   AF-A0A9X1KAS3-F1
#
_cell.length_a   1.000
_cell.length_b   1.000
_cell.length_c   1.000
_cell.angle_alpha   90.00
_cell.angle_beta   90.00
_cell.angle_gamma   90.00
#
_symmetry.space_group_name_H-M   'P 1'
#
loop_
_entity.id
_entity.type
_entity.pdbx_description
1 polymer ?
#
loop_
_entity_poly.entity_id
_entity_poly.type
_entity_poly.pdbx_seq_one_letter_code
_entity_poly.pdbx_strand_id
1 'polypeptide(L)' 'MIITLLVAWIVFVILWKLVKTTIKTAVTFAAIVVLLYFGFGITPQDILSKISDFMQNISQTSVRN' A
#
# COMPACT_ATOMS: atom_id res chain seq x y z
N MET A 1 13.95 29.34 -19.26
CA MET A 1 13.19 28.27 -19.92
C MET A 1 13.90 26.91 -19.89
N ILE A 2 15.25 26.84 -19.94
CA ILE A 2 15.97 25.56 -19.87
C ILE A 2 16.04 24.96 -18.45
N ILE A 3 16.12 25.81 -17.42
CA ILE A 3 16.20 25.40 -16.01
C ILE A 3 14.91 24.69 -15.57
N THR A 4 13.75 25.17 -16.01
CA THR A 4 12.45 24.57 -15.71
C THR A 4 12.28 23.18 -16.33
N LEU A 5 12.84 22.94 -17.52
CA LEU A 5 12.88 21.62 -18.15
C LEU A 5 13.77 20.64 -17.36
N LEU A 6 14.88 21.13 -16.83
CA LEU A 6 15.83 20.32 -16.05
C LEU A 6 15.23 19.90 -14.70
N VAL A 7 14.51 20.81 -14.03
CA VAL A 7 13.78 20.51 -12.79
C VAL A 7 12.64 19.51 -13.04
N ALA A 8 11.84 19.72 -14.08
CA ALA A 8 10.75 18.80 -14.43
C ALA A 8 11.29 17.40 -14.77
N TRP A 9 12.43 17.32 -15.47
CA TRP A 9 13.11 16.06 -15.78
C TRP A 9 13.54 15.30 -14.51
N ILE A 10 14.11 15.99 -13.53
CA ILE A 10 14.52 15.39 -12.25
C ILE A 10 13.31 14.83 -11.50
N VAL A 11 12.23 15.58 -11.41
CA VAL A 11 10.99 15.12 -10.75
C VAL A 11 10.41 13.92 -11.49
N PHE A 12 10.39 13.93 -12.83
CA PHE A 12 9.93 12.80 -13.62
C PHE A 12 10.77 11.54 -13.38
N VAL A 13 12.10 11.66 -13.32
CA VAL A 13 12.99 10.52 -13.03
C VAL A 13 12.74 9.96 -11.62
N ILE A 14 12.54 10.83 -10.63
CA ILE A 14 12.22 10.42 -9.25
C ILE A 14 10.87 9.71 -9.20
N LEU A 15 9.83 10.27 -9.84
CA LEU A 15 8.51 9.64 -9.95
C LEU A 15 8.60 8.28 -10.66
N TRP A 16 9.35 8.18 -11.75
CA TRP A 16 9.51 6.92 -12.48
C TRP A 16 10.21 5.84 -11.66
N LYS A 17 11.21 6.22 -10.86
CA LYS A 17 11.84 5.32 -9.88
C LYS A 17 10.85 4.90 -8.79
N LEU A 18 10.08 5.83 -8.26
CA LEU A 18 9.10 5.57 -7.21
C LEU A 18 8.00 4.62 -7.71
N VAL A 19 7.45 4.88 -8.90
CA VAL A 19 6.45 4.02 -9.55
C VAL A 19 6.96 2.60 -9.75
N LYS A 20 8.20 2.40 -10.24
CA LYS A 20 8.77 1.05 -10.38
C LYS A 20 8.91 0.31 -9.05
N THR A 21 9.28 1.02 -7.99
CA THR A 21 9.39 0.46 -6.64
C THR A 21 8.00 0.11 -6.09
N THR A 22 7.04 1.01 -6.21
CA THR A 22 5.66 0.81 -5.77
C THR A 22 4.98 -0.31 -6.53
N ILE A 23 5.20 -0.44 -7.84
CA ILE A 23 4.63 -1.54 -8.65
C ILE A 23 5.15 -2.89 -8.16
N LYS A 24 6.45 -3.06 -7.93
CA LYS A 24 6.99 -4.33 -7.44
C LYS A 24 6.37 -4.72 -6.09
N THR A 25 6.29 -3.78 -5.15
CA THR A 25 5.65 -4.00 -3.86
C THR A 25 4.15 -4.30 -4.02
N ALA A 26 3.43 -3.51 -4.81
CA ALA A 26 2.01 -3.70 -5.06
C ALA A 26 1.70 -5.02 -5.76
N VAL A 27 2.56 -5.48 -6.68
CA VAL A 27 2.42 -6.79 -7.33
C VAL A 27 2.61 -7.93 -6.34
N THR A 28 3.59 -7.85 -5.44
CA THR A 28 3.76 -8.84 -4.37
C THR A 28 2.55 -8.87 -3.44
N PHE A 29 2.06 -7.71 -3.00
CA PHE A 29 0.84 -7.62 -2.18
C PHE A 29 -0.38 -8.14 -2.94
N ALA A 30 -0.55 -7.78 -4.21
CA ALA A 30 -1.64 -8.27 -5.04
C ALA A 30 -1.57 -9.79 -5.23
N ALA A 31 -0.39 -10.35 -5.45
CA ALA A 31 -0.21 -11.80 -5.54
C ALA A 31 -0.62 -12.51 -4.24
N ILE A 32 -0.19 -11.99 -3.07
CA ILE A 32 -0.58 -12.53 -1.76
C ILE A 32 -2.09 -12.41 -1.55
N VAL A 33 -2.68 -11.25 -1.86
CA VAL A 33 -4.12 -11.00 -1.69
C VAL A 33 -4.93 -11.89 -2.63
N VAL A 34 -4.51 -12.07 -3.88
CA VAL A 34 -5.18 -12.96 -4.84
C VAL A 34 -5.06 -14.41 -4.41
N LEU A 35 -3.89 -14.83 -3.92
CA LEU A 35 -3.69 -16.18 -3.39
C LEU A 35 -4.55 -16.44 -2.15
N LEU A 36 -4.68 -15.45 -1.28
CA LEU A 36 -5.52 -15.49 -0.08
C LEU A 36 -7.01 -15.48 -0.45
N TYR A 37 -7.41 -14.64 -1.40
CA TYR A 37 -8.77 -14.60 -1.94
C TYR A 37 -9.15 -15.95 -2.57
N PHE A 38 -8.25 -16.55 -3.34
CA PHE A 38 -8.49 -17.84 -4.00
C PHE A 38 -8.42 -19.03 -3.04
N GLY A 39 -7.50 -18.99 -2.06
CA GLY A 39 -7.29 -20.08 -1.10
C GLY A 39 -8.24 -20.08 0.11
N PHE A 40 -8.69 -18.90 0.55
CA PHE A 40 -9.53 -18.75 1.74
C PHE A 40 -10.91 -18.14 1.44
N GLY A 41 -11.16 -17.64 0.23
CA GLY A 41 -12.42 -17.01 -0.14
C GLY A 41 -12.65 -15.63 0.49
N ILE A 42 -11.62 -15.04 1.11
CA ILE A 42 -11.74 -13.80 1.89
C ILE A 42 -11.48 -12.60 0.99
N THR A 43 -12.46 -11.71 0.90
CA THR A 43 -12.37 -10.47 0.12
C THR A 43 -11.33 -9.51 0.71
N PRO A 44 -10.53 -8.79 -0.11
CA PRO A 44 -9.61 -7.77 0.41
C PRO A 44 -10.29 -6.69 1.27
N GLN A 45 -11.57 -6.42 1.03
CA GLN A 45 -12.39 -5.53 1.87
C GLN A 45 -12.53 -6.09 3.29
N ASP A 46 -12.80 -7.38 3.45
CA ASP A 46 -12.93 -8.02 4.76
C ASP A 46 -11.61 -8.00 5.53
N ILE A 47 -10.47 -8.15 4.84
CA ILE A 47 -9.13 -8.07 5.46
C ILE A 47 -8.90 -6.69 6.06
N LEU A 48 -9.22 -5.63 5.31
CA LEU A 48 -9.07 -4.25 5.76
C LEU A 48 -10.02 -3.95 6.93
N SER A 49 -11.27 -4.38 6.86
CA SER A 49 -12.23 -4.26 7.95
C SER A 49 -11.75 -4.99 9.20
N LYS A 50 -11.26 -6.23 9.07
CA LYS A 50 -10.72 -7.02 10.18
C LYS A 50 -9.50 -6.36 10.82
N ILE A 51 -8.61 -5.78 10.02
CA ILE A 51 -7.43 -5.04 10.49
C ILE A 51 -7.87 -3.77 11.25
N SER A 52 -8.86 -3.05 10.72
CA SER A 52 -9.42 -1.86 11.38
C SER A 52 -10.01 -2.23 12.74
N ASP A 53 -10.84 -3.28 12.81
CA ASP A 53 -11.43 -3.77 14.05
C ASP A 53 -10.33 -4.21 15.04
N PHE A 54 -9.30 -4.89 14.56
CA PHE A 54 -8.17 -5.31 15.39
C PHE A 54 -7.41 -4.12 15.98
N MET A 55 -7.10 -3.12 15.16
CA MET A 55 -6.46 -1.87 15.59
C MET A 55 -7.32 -1.11 16.62
N GLN A 56 -8.63 -1.08 16.41
CA GLN A 56 -9.56 -0.39 17.31
C GLN A 56 -9.64 -1.10 18.67
N ASN A 57 -9.68 -2.44 18.68
CA ASN A 57 -9.61 -3.22 19.91
C ASN A 57 -8.28 -3.02 20.66
N ILE A 58 -7.15 -2.97 19.93
CA ILE A 58 -5.83 -2.69 20.53
C ILE A 58 -5.80 -1.28 21.14
N SER A 59 -6.31 -0.28 20.41
CA SER A 59 -6.38 1.10 20.90
C SER A 59 -7.24 1.22 22.16
N GLN A 60 -8.37 0.50 22.23
CA GLN A 60 -9.22 0.52 23.41
C GLN A 60 -8.55 -0.16 24.62
N THR A 61 -7.78 -1.23 24.41
CA THR A 61 -6.98 -1.84 25.48
C THR A 61 -5.80 -0.97 25.91
N SER A 62 -5.24 -0.14 25.02
CA SER A 62 -4.15 0.79 25.35
C SER A 62 -4.60 2.05 26.10
N VAL A 63 -5.86 2.47 25.98
CA VAL A 63 -6.39 3.70 26.64
C VAL A 63 -6.88 3.43 28.07
N ARG A 64 -7.05 2.16 28.47
CA ARG A 64 -7.57 1.76 29.80
C ARG A 64 -6.48 1.44 30.84
N ASN A 65 -5.21 1.78 30.60
CA ASN A 65 -4.12 1.52 31.55
C ASN A 65 -3.46 2.80 32.04
#